data_AF-A0A124E1D6-F1
#
_entry.id   AF-A0A124E1D6-F1
#
_cell.length_a   1.000
_cell.length_b   1.000
_cell.length_c   1.000
_cell.angle_alpha   90.00
_cell.angle_beta   90.00
_cell.angle_gamma   90.00
#
_symmetry.space_group_name_H-M   'P 1'
#
loop_
_entity.id
_entity.type
_entity.pdbx_description
1 polymer ?
#
loop_
_entity_poly.entity_id
_entity_poly.type
_entity_poly.pdbx_seq_one_letter_code
_entity_poly.pdbx_strand_id
1 'polypeptide(L)'
;MPRRLRALVLLLLILTPLAVGCVRVRTSITVSPDDRVSGQIVAAAKARNADDKGPQLLNTLPFSNKVAISEYDRGDYVGSQAVFSDLTFSEVPQLANMNRDAAGVDISLRRAGELVILEGRVDLTTLNDPDADVSMSVSFPGEVTSTNGDQVSSDVVEWKLKPGVVTTMNAQARYTDPSARSFTGAAIWLTIGSFIVAGVIGAVAWMARDQSPKVGDAT
;
A
#
# COMPACT_ATOMS: atom_id res chain seq x y z
N MET A 1 -8.47 -20.92 59.25
CA MET A 1 -8.52 -20.76 57.77
C MET A 1 -7.10 -20.56 57.25
N PRO A 2 -6.56 -21.51 56.49
CA PRO A 2 -5.14 -21.85 56.58
C PRO A 2 -4.28 -20.91 55.72
N ARG A 3 -3.11 -20.53 56.24
CA ARG A 3 -2.06 -19.76 55.55
C ARG A 3 -1.77 -20.25 54.11
N ARG A 4 -1.98 -21.54 53.84
CA ARG A 4 -1.82 -22.15 52.51
C ARG A 4 -2.85 -21.67 51.49
N LEU A 5 -4.09 -21.39 51.90
CA LEU A 5 -5.13 -20.84 51.02
C LEU A 5 -4.82 -19.37 50.68
N ARG A 6 -4.31 -18.60 51.65
CA ARG A 6 -3.86 -17.21 51.43
C ARG A 6 -2.64 -17.14 50.52
N ALA A 7 -1.69 -18.07 50.66
CA ALA A 7 -0.52 -18.16 49.79
C ALA A 7 -0.91 -18.57 48.36
N LEU A 8 -1.88 -19.48 48.19
CA LEU A 8 -2.38 -19.87 46.86
C LEU A 8 -3.13 -18.72 46.18
N VAL A 9 -3.95 -17.97 46.92
CA VAL A 9 -4.66 -16.78 46.41
C VAL A 9 -3.69 -15.66 46.06
N LEU A 10 -2.66 -15.40 46.87
CA LEU A 10 -1.61 -14.42 46.53
C LEU A 10 -0.80 -14.85 45.31
N LEU A 11 -0.46 -16.14 45.18
CA LEU A 11 0.26 -16.65 44.02
C LEU A 11 -0.58 -16.53 42.74
N LEU A 12 -1.89 -16.82 42.82
CA LEU A 12 -2.84 -16.67 41.71
C LEU A 12 -3.06 -15.20 41.33
N LEU A 13 -3.04 -14.27 42.31
CA LEU A 13 -3.16 -12.83 42.09
C LEU A 13 -1.89 -12.18 41.52
N ILE A 14 -0.73 -12.80 41.73
CA ILE A 14 0.58 -12.37 41.19
C ILE A 14 0.83 -12.95 39.79
N LEU A 15 0.18 -14.06 39.44
CA LEU A 15 0.29 -14.73 38.14
C LEU A 15 -0.72 -14.23 37.08
N THR A 16 -1.78 -13.52 37.48
CA THR A 16 -2.78 -12.98 36.54
C THR A 16 -2.35 -11.81 35.63
N PRO A 17 -1.39 -10.92 35.96
CA PRO A 17 -1.08 -9.80 35.08
C PRO A 17 -0.17 -10.16 33.89
N LEU A 18 0.19 -11.44 33.71
CA LEU A 18 1.19 -11.87 32.71
C LEU A 18 0.61 -12.42 31.40
N ALA A 19 -0.72 -12.43 31.21
CA ALA A 19 -1.35 -13.17 30.12
C ALA A 19 -2.35 -12.35 29.29
N VAL A 20 -1.98 -11.14 28.86
CA VAL A 20 -2.77 -10.44 27.84
C VAL A 20 -1.84 -9.79 26.83
N GLY A 21 -1.87 -10.31 25.60
CA GLY A 21 -1.40 -9.58 24.43
C GLY A 21 -2.05 -8.22 24.40
N CYS A 22 -1.24 -7.22 24.69
CA CYS A 22 -1.73 -5.88 24.90
C CYS A 22 -1.82 -5.16 23.58
N VAL A 23 -0.97 -5.46 22.60
CA VAL A 23 -0.81 -4.62 21.41
C VAL A 23 -1.31 -5.31 20.14
N ARG A 24 -2.12 -4.58 19.36
CA ARG A 24 -2.52 -4.94 18.00
C ARG A 24 -2.13 -3.82 17.04
N VAL A 25 -1.29 -4.14 16.07
CA VAL A 25 -0.93 -3.25 14.97
C VAL A 25 -1.34 -3.90 13.67
N ARG A 26 -2.28 -3.28 12.96
CA ARG A 26 -2.72 -3.74 11.65
C ARG A 26 -2.51 -2.66 10.61
N THR A 27 -1.68 -2.94 9.64
CA THR A 27 -1.42 -2.06 8.50
C THR A 27 -2.04 -2.68 7.26
N SER A 28 -2.91 -1.94 6.58
CA SER A 28 -3.46 -2.36 5.29
C SER A 28 -3.17 -1.28 4.26
N ILE A 29 -2.43 -1.65 3.23
CA ILE A 29 -2.00 -0.76 2.15
C ILE A 29 -2.59 -1.26 0.84
N THR A 30 -3.03 -0.34 -0.01
CA THR A 30 -3.44 -0.59 -1.38
C THR A 30 -2.58 0.27 -2.28
N VAL A 31 -1.89 -0.37 -3.22
CA VAL A 31 -1.07 0.29 -4.23
C VAL A 31 -1.89 0.40 -5.50
N SER A 32 -2.09 1.63 -5.94
CA SER A 32 -2.81 1.95 -7.16
C SER A 32 -1.88 1.88 -8.39
N PRO A 33 -2.44 1.68 -9.59
CA PRO A 33 -1.73 1.72 -10.87
C PRO A 33 -0.81 2.92 -11.13
N ASP A 34 -1.18 4.08 -10.60
CA ASP A 34 -0.58 5.39 -10.81
C ASP A 34 0.55 5.71 -9.83
N ASP A 35 1.16 4.68 -9.24
CA ASP A 35 2.19 4.81 -8.19
C ASP A 35 1.71 5.60 -6.97
N ARG A 36 0.43 5.42 -6.65
CA ARG A 36 -0.18 5.97 -5.43
C ARG A 36 -0.48 4.87 -4.44
N VAL A 37 -0.44 5.26 -3.18
CA VAL A 37 -0.58 4.36 -2.05
C VAL A 37 -1.61 4.94 -1.12
N SER A 38 -2.63 4.15 -0.85
CA SER A 38 -3.71 4.49 0.08
C SER A 38 -3.89 3.36 1.07
N GLY A 39 -4.46 3.63 2.22
CA GLY A 39 -4.60 2.61 3.23
C GLY A 39 -4.88 3.15 4.61
N GLN A 40 -4.62 2.29 5.59
CA GLN A 40 -4.80 2.63 6.99
C GLN A 40 -3.82 1.86 7.88
N ILE A 41 -3.48 2.47 8.99
CA ILE A 41 -2.72 1.89 10.09
C ILE A 41 -3.60 1.99 11.33
N VAL A 42 -3.88 0.84 11.94
CA VAL A 42 -4.55 0.77 13.24
C VAL A 42 -3.51 0.34 14.26
N ALA A 43 -3.25 1.21 15.25
CA ALA A 43 -2.41 0.90 16.39
C ALA A 43 -3.29 0.96 17.64
N ALA A 44 -3.60 -0.20 18.20
CA ALA A 44 -4.49 -0.32 19.33
C ALA A 44 -3.86 -1.17 20.43
N ALA A 45 -4.22 -0.90 21.67
CA ALA A 45 -3.85 -1.75 22.78
C ALA A 45 -5.04 -1.98 23.71
N LYS A 46 -5.00 -3.07 24.48
CA LYS A 46 -6.02 -3.32 25.49
C LYS A 46 -5.99 -2.20 26.54
N ALA A 47 -7.14 -1.60 26.80
CA ALA A 47 -7.26 -0.51 27.76
C ALA A 47 -6.81 -0.97 29.17
N ARG A 48 -5.84 -0.27 29.76
CA ARG A 48 -5.38 -0.56 31.12
C ARG A 48 -6.30 0.03 32.18
N ASN A 49 -6.97 1.14 31.86
CA ASN A 49 -7.95 1.83 32.70
C ASN A 49 -8.94 2.65 31.82
N ALA A 50 -9.94 3.28 32.45
CA ALA A 50 -11.00 3.99 31.73
C ALA A 50 -10.55 5.27 31.01
N ASP A 51 -9.41 5.83 31.40
CA ASP A 51 -8.83 7.04 30.79
C ASP A 51 -7.70 6.71 29.80
N ASP A 52 -7.43 5.43 29.57
CA ASP A 52 -6.38 4.97 28.67
C ASP A 52 -6.82 5.20 27.23
N LYS A 53 -6.07 6.04 26.51
CA LYS A 53 -6.28 6.30 25.08
C LYS A 53 -5.48 5.36 24.19
N GLY A 54 -4.68 4.46 24.77
CA GLY A 54 -3.82 3.55 24.03
C GLY A 54 -2.75 4.26 23.20
N PRO A 55 -2.10 3.55 22.26
CA PRO A 55 -1.07 4.11 21.40
C PRO A 55 -1.60 5.27 20.56
N GLN A 56 -0.86 6.39 20.58
CA GLN A 56 -1.23 7.61 19.85
C GLN A 56 -0.32 7.81 18.64
N LEU A 57 -0.94 7.88 17.46
CA LEU A 57 -0.24 8.23 16.22
C LEU A 57 -0.15 9.76 16.10
N LEU A 58 1.01 10.25 15.70
CA LEU A 58 1.29 11.67 15.58
C LEU A 58 1.28 12.11 14.11
N ASN A 59 0.59 13.20 13.81
CA ASN A 59 0.59 13.78 12.46
C ASN A 59 1.76 14.77 12.27
N THR A 60 2.99 14.29 12.43
CA THR A 60 4.22 15.11 12.30
C THR A 60 4.80 15.10 10.89
N LEU A 61 4.05 14.55 9.93
CA LEU A 61 4.50 14.33 8.57
C LEU A 61 4.44 15.62 7.74
N PRO A 62 5.32 15.78 6.73
CA PRO A 62 5.28 16.94 5.83
C PRO A 62 4.03 16.95 4.94
N PHE A 63 3.38 15.80 4.75
CA PHE A 63 2.13 15.60 4.02
C PHE A 63 0.96 15.29 4.95
N SER A 64 0.94 15.91 6.13
CA SER A 64 -0.09 15.71 7.16
C SER A 64 -1.53 15.94 6.66
N ASN A 65 -1.70 16.71 5.60
CA ASN A 65 -2.99 16.93 4.92
C ASN A 65 -3.52 15.70 4.15
N LYS A 66 -2.68 14.71 3.87
CA LYS A 66 -3.03 13.43 3.22
C LYS A 66 -3.33 12.31 4.21
N VAL A 67 -3.21 12.59 5.51
CA VAL A 67 -3.34 11.61 6.60
C VAL A 67 -4.36 12.12 7.60
N ALA A 68 -5.43 11.37 7.80
CA ALA A 68 -6.44 11.62 8.81
C ALA A 68 -6.23 10.66 9.99
N ILE A 69 -5.98 11.21 11.19
CA ILE A 69 -5.85 10.42 12.42
C ILE A 69 -7.14 10.56 13.22
N SER A 70 -7.69 9.43 13.66
CA SER A 70 -8.86 9.35 14.53
C SER A 70 -8.60 8.42 15.71
N GLU A 71 -9.36 8.61 16.79
CA GLU A 71 -9.38 7.66 17.90
C GLU A 71 -9.90 6.30 17.42
N TYR A 72 -9.32 5.23 17.95
CA TYR A 72 -9.78 3.86 17.73
C TYR A 72 -10.29 3.30 19.06
N ASP A 73 -11.57 2.94 19.10
CA ASP A 73 -12.21 2.29 20.26
C ASP A 73 -13.11 1.16 19.76
N ARG A 74 -12.65 -0.08 19.94
CA ARG A 74 -13.33 -1.29 19.47
C ARG A 74 -13.14 -2.42 20.47
N GLY A 75 -14.20 -2.77 21.20
CA GLY A 75 -14.18 -3.88 22.15
C GLY A 75 -13.42 -3.49 23.42
N ASP A 76 -12.35 -4.23 23.74
CA ASP A 76 -11.43 -3.91 24.83
C ASP A 76 -10.16 -3.18 24.36
N TYR A 77 -10.08 -2.81 23.08
CA TYR A 77 -8.94 -2.15 22.45
C TYR A 77 -9.19 -0.67 22.22
N VAL A 78 -8.26 0.15 22.69
CA VAL A 78 -8.21 1.61 22.54
C VAL A 78 -6.90 2.02 21.87
N GLY A 79 -6.91 3.09 21.07
CA GLY A 79 -5.71 3.56 20.38
C GLY A 79 -5.99 4.59 19.31
N SER A 80 -5.25 4.50 18.21
CA SER A 80 -5.35 5.42 17.08
C SER A 80 -5.45 4.68 15.76
N GLN A 81 -6.21 5.26 14.85
CA GLN A 81 -6.27 4.86 13.46
C GLN A 81 -5.82 6.02 12.59
N ALA A 82 -4.86 5.77 11.70
CA ALA A 82 -4.47 6.70 10.65
C ALA A 82 -4.96 6.16 9.32
N VAL A 83 -5.77 6.94 8.61
CA VAL A 83 -6.19 6.66 7.23
C VAL A 83 -5.46 7.63 6.32
N PHE A 84 -4.87 7.12 5.24
CA PHE A 84 -4.12 7.94 4.30
C PHE A 84 -4.51 7.61 2.86
N SER A 85 -4.34 8.58 1.99
CA SER A 85 -4.64 8.45 0.57
C SER A 85 -3.65 9.25 -0.27
N ASP A 86 -3.50 8.84 -1.52
CA ASP A 86 -2.69 9.54 -2.53
C ASP A 86 -1.24 9.81 -2.08
N LEU A 87 -0.65 8.84 -1.38
CA LEU A 87 0.78 8.88 -1.03
C LEU A 87 1.62 8.34 -2.18
N THR A 88 2.73 8.99 -2.45
CA THR A 88 3.78 8.53 -3.36
C THR A 88 4.65 7.46 -2.69
N PHE A 89 5.38 6.67 -3.48
CA PHE A 89 6.28 5.65 -2.94
C PHE A 89 7.37 6.22 -2.02
N SER A 90 7.80 7.46 -2.25
CA SER A 90 8.76 8.17 -1.39
C SER A 90 8.16 8.68 -0.08
N GLU A 91 6.83 8.84 -0.01
CA GLU A 91 6.13 9.27 1.20
C GLU A 91 5.84 8.07 2.15
N VAL A 92 5.67 6.85 1.62
CA VAL A 92 5.37 5.65 2.42
C VAL A 92 6.38 5.38 3.55
N PRO A 93 7.71 5.39 3.33
CA PRO A 93 8.67 5.18 4.41
C PRO A 93 8.52 6.19 5.55
N GLN A 94 8.07 7.41 5.24
CA GLN A 94 7.91 8.46 6.22
C GLN A 94 6.74 8.20 7.18
N LEU A 95 5.77 7.34 6.81
CA LEU A 95 4.68 6.94 7.71
C LEU A 95 5.19 6.31 9.02
N ALA A 96 6.38 5.68 9.01
CA ALA A 96 7.00 5.17 10.23
C ALA A 96 7.23 6.27 11.28
N ASN A 97 7.46 7.52 10.84
CA ASN A 97 7.67 8.67 11.74
C ASN A 97 6.40 9.10 12.48
N MET A 98 5.23 8.57 12.13
CA MET A 98 3.99 8.84 12.88
C MET A 98 4.03 8.25 14.29
N ASN A 99 4.83 7.21 14.51
CA ASN A 99 5.00 6.61 15.82
C ASN A 99 6.45 6.81 16.28
N ARG A 100 6.63 7.56 17.38
CA ARG A 100 7.96 7.81 17.97
C ARG A 100 8.67 6.54 18.42
N ASP A 101 7.89 5.51 18.74
CA ASP A 101 8.37 4.22 19.22
C ASP A 101 8.48 3.17 18.11
N ALA A 102 8.16 3.51 16.85
CA ALA A 102 8.35 2.63 15.68
C ALA A 102 9.83 2.54 15.22
N ALA A 103 10.75 2.59 16.18
CA ALA A 103 12.17 2.40 15.91
C ALA A 103 12.37 1.00 15.30
N GLY A 104 12.84 0.94 14.05
CA GLY A 104 13.17 -0.31 13.37
C GLY A 104 12.18 -0.80 12.31
N VAL A 105 11.18 0.01 11.93
CA VAL A 105 10.35 -0.25 10.74
C VAL A 105 10.93 0.54 9.55
N ASP A 106 11.36 -0.17 8.52
CA ASP A 106 11.75 0.40 7.23
C ASP A 106 10.95 -0.29 6.13
N ILE A 107 10.24 0.48 5.32
CA ILE A 107 9.41 -0.03 4.24
C ILE A 107 9.64 0.87 3.05
N SER A 108 9.97 0.26 1.91
CA SER A 108 10.18 0.93 0.65
C SER A 108 9.33 0.28 -0.43
N LEU A 109 8.82 1.12 -1.32
CA LEU A 109 8.18 0.69 -2.55
C LEU A 109 8.95 1.32 -3.70
N ARG A 110 9.13 0.57 -4.77
CA ARG A 110 9.76 1.08 -5.99
C ARG A 110 9.17 0.40 -7.22
N ARG A 111 9.15 1.16 -8.32
CA ARG A 111 8.82 0.64 -9.64
C ARG A 111 10.09 0.25 -10.39
N ALA A 112 10.06 -0.91 -11.04
CA ALA A 112 11.11 -1.39 -11.94
C ALA A 112 10.46 -1.91 -13.24
N GLY A 113 10.30 -1.03 -14.22
CA GLY A 113 9.55 -1.33 -15.44
C GLY A 113 8.09 -1.63 -15.15
N GLU A 114 7.64 -2.84 -15.49
CA GLU A 114 6.28 -3.34 -15.21
C GLU A 114 6.14 -3.97 -13.81
N LEU A 115 7.19 -3.95 -12.98
CA LEU A 115 7.14 -4.53 -11.63
C LEU A 115 7.00 -3.43 -10.57
N VAL A 116 6.12 -3.67 -9.61
CA VAL A 116 6.10 -2.95 -8.33
C VAL A 116 6.73 -3.87 -7.29
N ILE A 117 7.78 -3.39 -6.66
CA ILE A 117 8.58 -4.14 -5.68
C ILE A 117 8.39 -3.46 -4.34
N LEU A 118 7.95 -4.24 -3.36
CA LEU A 118 7.87 -3.86 -1.95
C LEU A 118 8.98 -4.58 -1.21
N GLU A 119 9.80 -3.83 -0.51
CA GLU A 119 10.85 -4.33 0.38
C GLU A 119 10.66 -3.68 1.74
N GLY A 120 10.63 -4.49 2.79
CA GLY A 120 10.46 -4.01 4.15
C GLY A 120 11.28 -4.81 5.14
N ARG A 121 11.66 -4.16 6.23
CA ARG A 121 12.32 -4.75 7.39
C ARG A 121 11.66 -4.18 8.63
N VAL A 122 11.21 -5.06 9.51
CA VAL A 122 10.65 -4.68 10.80
C VAL A 122 11.45 -5.36 11.90
N ASP A 123 12.04 -4.56 12.76
CA ASP A 123 12.71 -5.00 13.97
C ASP A 123 11.74 -4.95 15.16
N LEU A 124 11.26 -6.11 15.59
CA LEU A 124 10.41 -6.24 16.78
C LEU A 124 11.19 -6.82 17.97
N THR A 125 12.53 -6.79 17.96
CA THR A 125 13.34 -7.38 19.03
C THR A 125 13.15 -6.71 20.39
N THR A 126 12.73 -5.44 20.40
CA THR A 126 12.44 -4.66 21.60
C THR A 126 11.00 -4.81 22.08
N LEU A 127 10.13 -5.44 21.29
CA LEU A 127 8.72 -5.65 21.61
C LEU A 127 8.58 -6.86 22.55
N ASN A 128 8.54 -6.57 23.86
CA ASN A 128 8.43 -7.56 24.93
C ASN A 128 6.97 -7.97 25.22
N ASP A 129 6.19 -8.23 24.18
CA ASP A 129 4.81 -8.72 24.29
C ASP A 129 4.65 -9.94 23.37
N PRO A 130 4.68 -11.18 23.93
CA PRO A 130 4.66 -12.40 23.12
C PRO A 130 3.34 -12.63 22.39
N ASP A 131 2.27 -12.00 22.87
CA ASP A 131 0.92 -12.12 22.31
C ASP A 131 0.56 -10.91 21.42
N ALA A 132 1.55 -10.05 21.10
CA ALA A 132 1.34 -8.92 20.20
C ALA A 132 0.95 -9.38 18.79
N ASP A 133 -0.14 -8.81 18.28
CA ASP A 133 -0.67 -9.10 16.96
C ASP A 133 -0.26 -7.99 15.99
N VAL A 134 0.86 -8.21 15.29
CA VAL A 134 1.38 -7.27 14.29
C VAL A 134 1.20 -7.88 12.91
N SER A 135 0.37 -7.26 12.08
CA SER A 135 0.06 -7.74 10.73
C SER A 135 0.14 -6.61 9.70
N MET A 136 0.64 -6.95 8.52
CA MET A 136 0.68 -6.08 7.37
C MET A 136 0.01 -6.77 6.19
N SER A 137 -0.92 -6.10 5.53
CA SER A 137 -1.54 -6.57 4.30
C SER A 137 -1.35 -5.53 3.21
N VAL A 138 -0.98 -5.98 2.01
CA VAL A 138 -0.75 -5.13 0.86
C VAL A 138 -1.53 -5.69 -0.33
N SER A 139 -2.40 -4.86 -0.89
CA SER A 139 -3.05 -5.10 -2.18
C SER A 139 -2.25 -4.38 -3.26
N PHE A 140 -1.81 -5.14 -4.26
CA PHE A 140 -1.03 -4.66 -5.39
C PHE A 140 -1.95 -4.34 -6.58
N PRO A 141 -1.50 -3.47 -7.50
CA PRO A 141 -2.32 -3.10 -8.67
C PRO A 141 -2.39 -4.22 -9.73
N GLY A 142 -1.63 -5.29 -9.55
CA GLY A 142 -1.53 -6.42 -10.47
C GLY A 142 -1.15 -7.71 -9.75
N GLU A 143 -0.92 -8.77 -10.53
CA GLU A 143 -0.69 -10.11 -10.01
C GLU A 143 0.67 -10.21 -9.30
N VAL A 144 0.66 -10.81 -8.11
CA VAL A 144 1.88 -11.06 -7.33
C VAL A 144 2.65 -12.20 -7.96
N THR A 145 3.87 -11.90 -8.40
CA THR A 145 4.77 -12.85 -9.08
C THR A 145 5.73 -13.55 -8.13
N SER A 146 6.10 -12.90 -7.02
CA SER A 146 7.00 -13.43 -6.02
C SER A 146 6.73 -12.76 -4.69
N THR A 147 6.65 -13.52 -3.60
CA THR A 147 6.48 -12.98 -2.24
C THR A 147 7.09 -13.92 -1.21
N ASN A 148 7.52 -13.37 -0.07
CA ASN A 148 7.88 -14.15 1.13
C ASN A 148 6.80 -14.08 2.23
N GLY A 149 5.65 -13.47 1.94
CA GLY A 149 4.46 -13.45 2.79
C GLY A 149 3.40 -14.46 2.35
N ASP A 150 2.30 -14.49 3.07
CA ASP A 150 1.14 -15.31 2.77
C ASP A 150 0.30 -14.63 1.67
N GLN A 151 0.25 -15.24 0.48
CA GLN A 151 -0.59 -14.76 -0.60
C GLN A 151 -2.05 -15.19 -0.37
N VAL A 152 -2.90 -14.25 0.05
CA VAL A 152 -4.31 -14.51 0.35
C VAL A 152 -5.23 -14.32 -0.87
N SER A 153 -4.77 -13.59 -1.88
CA SER A 153 -5.42 -13.40 -3.19
C SER A 153 -4.36 -13.28 -4.30
N SER A 154 -4.75 -13.30 -5.58
CA SER A 154 -3.83 -13.09 -6.71
C SER A 154 -3.02 -11.79 -6.63
N ASP A 155 -3.58 -10.78 -5.98
CA ASP A 155 -3.09 -9.41 -5.86
C ASP A 155 -2.84 -8.98 -4.41
N VAL A 156 -3.18 -9.81 -3.41
CA VAL A 156 -3.07 -9.44 -1.98
C VAL A 156 -2.11 -10.37 -1.25
N VAL A 157 -1.16 -9.77 -0.55
CA VAL A 157 -0.19 -10.46 0.31
C VAL A 157 -0.36 -9.98 1.75
N GLU A 158 -0.25 -10.91 2.69
CA GLU A 158 -0.27 -10.65 4.12
C GLU A 158 1.02 -11.15 4.78
N TRP A 159 1.54 -10.39 5.74
CA TRP A 159 2.65 -10.78 6.61
C TRP A 159 2.21 -10.68 8.06
N LYS A 160 2.47 -11.74 8.81
CA LYS A 160 2.29 -11.78 10.26
C LYS A 160 3.65 -11.67 10.92
N LEU A 161 3.88 -10.55 11.59
CA LEU A 161 5.17 -10.20 12.18
C LEU A 161 5.19 -10.68 13.64
N LYS A 162 6.21 -11.46 13.98
CA LYS A 162 6.35 -12.01 15.33
C LYS A 162 7.15 -11.05 16.22
N PRO A 163 6.71 -10.83 17.47
CA PRO A 163 7.50 -10.08 18.45
C PRO A 163 8.83 -10.79 18.76
N GLY A 164 9.84 -10.03 19.15
CA GLY A 164 11.16 -10.55 19.57
C GLY A 164 12.12 -10.91 18.45
N VAL A 165 11.74 -10.76 17.17
CA VAL A 165 12.59 -11.07 16.02
C VAL A 165 12.57 -9.98 14.96
N VAL A 166 13.60 -9.97 14.10
CA VAL A 166 13.61 -9.15 12.90
C VAL A 166 12.92 -9.92 11.77
N THR A 167 11.93 -9.29 11.14
CA THR A 167 11.21 -9.86 10.00
C THR A 167 11.48 -9.03 8.75
N THR A 168 11.83 -9.69 7.65
CA THR A 168 11.94 -9.05 6.33
C THR A 168 10.70 -9.38 5.51
N MET A 169 10.19 -8.41 4.78
CA MET A 169 9.04 -8.53 3.89
C MET A 169 9.49 -8.19 2.48
N ASN A 170 9.10 -9.01 1.51
CA ASN A 170 9.41 -8.80 0.10
C ASN A 170 8.24 -9.31 -0.73
N ALA A 171 7.74 -8.47 -1.63
CA ALA A 171 6.75 -8.86 -2.62
C ALA A 171 6.97 -8.11 -3.93
N GLN A 172 6.69 -8.79 -5.03
CA GLN A 172 6.80 -8.27 -6.38
C GLN A 172 5.52 -8.55 -7.12
N ALA A 173 4.87 -7.50 -7.59
CA ALA A 173 3.68 -7.61 -8.42
C ALA A 173 3.97 -7.10 -9.83
N ARG A 174 3.47 -7.83 -10.84
CA ARG A 174 3.54 -7.39 -12.23
C ARG A 174 2.29 -6.60 -12.57
N TYR A 175 2.52 -5.38 -13.04
CA TYR A 175 1.53 -4.47 -13.53
C TYR A 175 1.93 -3.97 -14.92
N THR A 176 1.26 -4.49 -15.95
CA THR A 176 1.39 -3.97 -17.31
C THR A 176 0.66 -2.64 -17.39
N ASP A 177 1.40 -1.56 -17.66
CA ASP A 177 0.87 -0.20 -17.77
C ASP A 177 -0.23 -0.14 -18.85
N PRO A 178 -1.50 0.18 -18.51
CA PRO A 178 -2.58 0.35 -19.47
C PRO A 178 -2.30 1.47 -20.47
N SER A 179 -1.48 2.45 -20.10
CA SER A 179 -1.10 3.60 -20.92
C SER A 179 -0.38 3.18 -22.20
N ALA A 180 0.42 2.12 -22.14
CA ALA A 180 1.09 1.58 -23.32
C ALA A 180 0.09 1.00 -24.35
N ARG A 181 -1.01 0.42 -23.87
CA ARG A 181 -2.09 -0.09 -24.73
C ARG A 181 -2.91 1.04 -25.33
N SER A 182 -3.18 2.11 -24.57
CA SER A 182 -3.93 3.27 -25.08
C SER A 182 -3.15 4.05 -26.14
N PHE A 183 -1.82 4.15 -26.02
CA PHE A 183 -0.98 4.77 -27.05
C PHE A 183 -1.04 4.02 -28.40
N THR A 184 -1.01 2.68 -28.37
CA THR A 184 -1.12 1.87 -29.59
C THR A 184 -2.49 2.06 -30.25
N GLY A 185 -3.57 2.04 -29.46
CA GLY A 185 -4.93 2.31 -29.97
C GLY A 185 -5.08 3.71 -30.56
N ALA A 186 -4.56 4.73 -29.87
CA ALA A 186 -4.57 6.11 -30.35
C ALA A 186 -3.73 6.27 -31.64
N ALA A 187 -2.56 5.65 -31.72
CA ALA A 187 -1.71 5.68 -32.91
C ALA A 187 -2.38 5.02 -34.12
N ILE A 188 -3.09 3.89 -33.93
CA ILE A 188 -3.87 3.24 -35.01
C ILE A 188 -4.97 4.19 -35.51
N TRP A 189 -5.75 4.79 -34.61
CA TRP A 189 -6.82 5.72 -35.01
C TRP A 189 -6.30 6.98 -35.67
N LEU A 190 -5.19 7.55 -35.19
CA LEU A 190 -4.52 8.69 -35.83
C LEU A 190 -4.00 8.32 -37.22
N THR A 191 -3.44 7.12 -37.38
CA THR A 191 -2.95 6.63 -38.68
C THR A 191 -4.11 6.46 -39.66
N ILE A 192 -5.20 5.81 -39.25
CA ILE A 192 -6.41 5.66 -40.06
C ILE A 192 -6.98 7.03 -40.43
N GLY A 193 -7.12 7.94 -39.47
CA GLY A 193 -7.59 9.30 -39.71
C GLY A 193 -6.72 10.05 -40.71
N SER A 194 -5.39 9.94 -40.58
CA SER A 194 -4.44 10.55 -41.52
C SER A 194 -4.59 9.98 -42.94
N PHE A 195 -4.73 8.66 -43.10
CA PHE A 195 -4.95 8.04 -44.41
C PHE A 195 -6.29 8.45 -45.03
N ILE A 196 -7.35 8.59 -44.24
CA ILE A 196 -8.64 9.09 -44.73
C ILE A 196 -8.49 10.51 -45.26
N VAL A 197 -7.86 11.41 -44.49
CA VAL A 197 -7.64 12.80 -44.91
C VAL A 197 -6.78 12.86 -46.16
N ALA A 198 -5.68 12.11 -46.22
CA ALA A 198 -4.82 12.02 -47.39
C ALA A 198 -5.59 11.49 -48.63
N GLY A 199 -6.46 10.49 -48.43
CA GLY A 199 -7.33 9.95 -49.47
C GLY A 199 -8.32 10.98 -50.01
N VAL A 200 -8.95 11.77 -49.14
CA VAL A 200 -9.84 12.86 -49.54
C VAL A 200 -9.08 13.92 -50.34
N ILE A 201 -7.92 14.37 -49.85
CA ILE A 201 -7.07 15.33 -50.56
C ILE A 201 -6.66 14.79 -51.93
N GLY A 202 -6.24 13.52 -52.01
CA GLY A 202 -5.88 12.85 -53.26
C GLY A 202 -7.04 12.76 -54.24
N ALA A 203 -8.24 12.43 -53.77
CA ALA A 203 -9.45 12.36 -54.60
C ALA A 203 -9.83 13.74 -55.15
N VAL A 204 -9.80 14.78 -54.32
CA VAL A 204 -10.06 16.17 -54.74
C VAL A 204 -9.01 16.61 -55.76
N ALA A 205 -7.73 16.33 -55.52
CA ALA A 205 -6.65 16.66 -56.46
C ALA A 205 -6.79 15.92 -57.80
N TRP A 206 -7.25 14.67 -57.79
CA TRP A 206 -7.50 13.89 -59.01
C TRP A 206 -8.67 14.46 -59.82
N MET A 207 -9.76 14.86 -59.15
CA MET A 207 -10.92 15.48 -59.80
C MET A 207 -10.61 16.89 -60.34
N ALA A 208 -9.80 17.65 -59.60
CA ALA A 208 -9.37 18.99 -59.98
C ALA A 208 -8.17 18.99 -60.94
N ARG A 209 -7.69 17.82 -61.37
CA ARG A 209 -6.60 17.69 -62.33
C ARG A 209 -7.01 18.31 -63.65
N ASP A 210 -6.27 19.32 -64.08
CA ASP A 210 -6.38 19.87 -65.42
C ASP A 210 -5.96 18.81 -66.46
N GLN A 211 -6.90 18.41 -67.31
CA GLN A 211 -6.71 17.43 -68.40
C GLN A 211 -6.55 18.10 -69.76
N SER A 212 -6.37 19.42 -69.79
CA SER A 212 -6.18 20.16 -71.03
C SER A 212 -5.00 19.59 -71.85
N PRO A 213 -5.17 19.37 -73.17
CA PRO A 213 -4.09 18.90 -74.03
C PRO A 213 -2.90 19.86 -73.93
N LYS A 214 -1.70 19.33 -73.80
CA LYS A 214 -0.50 20.16 -73.85
C LYS A 214 -0.37 20.71 -75.27
N VAL A 215 -0.16 22.01 -75.40
CA VAL A 215 0.09 22.67 -76.68
C VAL A 215 1.38 22.07 -77.26
N GLY A 216 1.25 21.15 -78.23
CA GLY A 216 2.38 20.45 -78.83
C GLY A 216 2.15 19.02 -79.33
N ASP A 217 1.01 18.37 -79.03
CA ASP A 217 0.68 17.06 -79.63
C ASP A 217 0.23 17.25 -81.08
N ALA A 218 1.23 17.33 -81.97
CA ALA A 218 1.08 17.48 -83.41
C ALA A 218 0.68 16.14 -84.06
N THR A 219 -0.41 16.16 -84.82
CA THR A 219 -0.57 15.36 -86.04
C THR A 219 -0.35 16.24 -87.24
#